data_AF-A0A7G2M8C6-F1
#
_entry.id   AF-A0A7G2M8C6-F1
#
_cell.length_a   1.000
_cell.length_b   1.000
_cell.length_c   1.000
_cell.angle_alpha   90.00
_cell.angle_beta   90.00
_cell.angle_gamma   90.00
#
_symmetry.space_group_name_H-M   'P 1'
#
loop_
_entity.id
_entity.type
_entity.pdbx_description
1 polymer ?
#
loop_
_entity_poly.entity_id
_entity_poly.type
_entity_poly.pdbx_seq_one_letter_code
_entity_poly.pdbx_strand_id
1 'polypeptide(L)'
;MKTHIYLTLIYLNIFFNLNAQTGIAGNEQYNSYEQCIYIDNLAQKLTPDIFVSLYYSKLKTSDFKTSQVIDTIHQKREVHTYTKKAKDGYLFVNKSIMDKIRGLDYDLDKLKVSYVYNNKAVTTKEDVMRIIKLRKKHTQIFKILQDKQPGVITVYIFDK
;
A
#
# COMPACT_ATOMS: atom_id res chain seq x y z
N MET A 1 6.99 3.30 14.84
CA MET A 1 6.29 4.58 15.11
C MET A 1 6.69 5.72 14.17
N LYS A 2 7.97 6.10 14.06
CA LYS A 2 8.38 7.28 13.28
C LYS A 2 7.99 7.23 11.79
N THR A 3 8.10 6.08 11.15
CA THR A 3 7.87 5.93 9.70
C THR A 3 6.39 5.96 9.29
N HIS A 4 5.50 5.41 10.13
CA HIS A 4 4.05 5.55 9.93
C HIS A 4 3.62 7.01 10.02
N ILE A 5 4.19 7.79 10.95
CA ILE A 5 3.92 9.22 11.08
C ILE A 5 4.30 9.97 9.79
N TYR A 6 5.42 9.64 9.13
CA TYR A 6 5.81 10.29 7.87
C TYR A 6 4.84 9.99 6.71
N LEU A 7 4.39 8.74 6.56
CA LEU A 7 3.40 8.41 5.55
C LEU A 7 2.05 9.10 5.86
N THR A 8 1.62 9.04 7.12
CA THR A 8 0.40 9.71 7.59
C THR A 8 0.49 11.23 7.40
N LEU A 9 1.66 11.87 7.57
CA LEU A 9 1.88 13.30 7.33
C LEU A 9 1.91 13.67 5.84
N ILE A 10 2.52 12.84 5.00
CA ILE A 10 2.49 13.02 3.54
C ILE A 10 1.04 12.93 3.04
N TYR A 11 0.27 11.97 3.55
CA TYR A 11 -1.13 11.83 3.22
C TYR A 11 -2.03 12.89 3.87
N LEU A 12 -1.74 13.34 5.09
CA LEU A 12 -2.43 14.48 5.68
C LEU A 12 -2.26 15.72 4.80
N ASN A 13 -1.06 15.98 4.27
CA ASN A 13 -0.86 17.11 3.34
C ASN A 13 -1.57 16.91 1.98
N ILE A 14 -1.76 15.67 1.53
CA ILE A 14 -2.43 15.36 0.26
C ILE A 14 -3.97 15.41 0.40
N PHE A 15 -4.52 15.01 1.54
CA PHE A 15 -5.97 15.00 1.81
C PHE A 15 -6.48 16.25 2.52
N PHE A 16 -5.65 16.88 3.33
CA PHE A 16 -5.88 18.16 3.97
C PHE A 16 -4.94 19.18 3.32
N ASN A 17 -5.33 19.70 2.16
CA ASN A 17 -5.13 21.13 1.97
C ASN A 17 -5.83 21.78 3.18
N LEU A 18 -5.06 22.18 4.20
CA LEU A 18 -5.52 22.94 5.36
C LEU A 18 -5.97 24.33 4.87
N ASN A 19 -7.05 24.37 4.09
CA ASN A 19 -7.83 25.57 3.89
C ASN A 19 -8.67 25.73 5.15
N ALA A 20 -8.08 26.39 6.15
CA ALA A 20 -8.82 27.05 7.20
C ALA A 20 -9.60 28.22 6.57
N GLN A 21 -10.65 27.91 5.80
CA GLN A 21 -11.58 28.91 5.30
C GLN A 21 -13.00 28.34 5.34
N THR A 22 -13.67 28.71 6.43
CA THR A 22 -15.11 28.87 6.62
C THR A 22 -16.00 28.58 5.42
N GLY A 23 -16.80 27.51 5.53
CA GLY A 23 -17.94 27.22 4.66
C GLY A 23 -18.15 25.71 4.53
N ILE A 24 -19.08 25.15 5.29
CA ILE A 24 -19.43 23.72 5.25
C ILE A 24 -19.92 23.40 3.84
N ALA A 25 -19.05 22.81 3.03
CA ALA A 25 -19.32 22.43 1.66
C ALA A 25 -18.88 20.97 1.44
N GLY A 26 -19.82 20.03 1.61
CA GLY A 26 -19.90 18.67 1.07
C GLY A 26 -18.79 17.65 1.39
N ASN A 27 -17.53 18.07 1.50
CA ASN A 27 -16.36 17.18 1.60
C ASN A 27 -16.04 16.79 3.05
N GLU A 28 -16.46 17.60 4.03
CA GLU A 28 -16.24 17.36 5.46
C GLU A 28 -17.04 16.17 5.99
N GLN A 29 -18.23 15.92 5.44
CA GLN A 29 -19.08 14.80 5.85
C GLN A 29 -18.39 13.44 5.60
N TYR A 30 -17.70 13.29 4.47
CA TYR A 30 -17.01 12.04 4.12
C TYR A 30 -15.72 11.80 4.90
N ASN A 31 -15.24 12.78 5.66
CA ASN A 31 -14.13 12.58 6.60
C ASN A 31 -14.57 11.80 7.85
N SER A 32 -15.88 11.67 8.10
CA SER A 32 -16.42 10.82 9.17
C SER A 32 -16.55 9.34 8.79
N TYR A 33 -16.43 9.01 7.50
CA TYR A 33 -16.57 7.65 6.99
C TYR A 33 -15.35 6.79 7.34
N GLU A 34 -15.54 5.47 7.43
CA GLU A 34 -14.44 4.54 7.63
C GLU A 34 -13.46 4.66 6.46
N GLN A 35 -12.20 5.02 6.77
CA GLN A 35 -11.19 5.27 5.75
C GLN A 35 -10.28 4.06 5.54
N CYS A 36 -10.27 3.54 4.31
CA CYS A 36 -9.33 2.52 3.85
C CYS A 36 -8.31 3.14 2.90
N ILE A 37 -7.03 3.12 3.26
CA ILE A 37 -5.94 3.69 2.44
C ILE A 37 -5.16 2.55 1.78
N TYR A 38 -5.02 2.63 0.46
CA TYR A 38 -4.24 1.72 -0.36
C TYR A 38 -3.09 2.47 -1.03
N ILE A 39 -1.90 1.88 -0.97
CA ILE A 39 -0.69 2.39 -1.61
C ILE A 39 -0.22 1.33 -2.59
N ASP A 40 -0.14 1.69 -3.87
CA ASP A 40 0.26 0.77 -4.93
C ASP A 40 -0.51 -0.56 -4.89
N ASN A 41 -1.84 -0.50 -4.70
CA ASN A 41 -2.76 -1.64 -4.51
C ASN A 41 -2.62 -2.45 -3.21
N LEU A 42 -1.78 -2.06 -2.26
CA LEU A 42 -1.66 -2.73 -0.96
C LEU A 42 -2.24 -1.85 0.14
N ALA A 43 -2.99 -2.43 1.08
CA ALA A 43 -3.45 -1.68 2.25
C ALA A 43 -2.24 -1.06 2.98
N GLN A 44 -2.33 0.22 3.34
CA GLN A 44 -1.22 0.95 3.97
C GLN A 44 -0.67 0.21 5.20
N LYS A 45 -1.56 -0.36 6.02
CA LYS A 45 -1.23 -1.16 7.21
C LYS A 45 -0.34 -2.37 6.92
N LEU A 46 -0.47 -2.95 5.72
CA LEU A 46 0.30 -4.11 5.28
C LEU A 46 1.61 -3.73 4.57
N THR A 47 1.89 -2.44 4.38
CA THR A 47 3.11 -2.01 3.68
C THR A 47 4.34 -2.40 4.52
N PRO A 48 5.27 -3.21 3.99
CA PRO A 48 6.40 -3.66 4.79
C PRO A 48 7.29 -2.49 5.21
N ASP A 49 7.77 -2.49 6.46
CA ASP A 49 8.59 -1.41 7.03
C ASP A 49 9.81 -1.07 6.18
N ILE A 50 10.42 -2.07 5.55
CA ILE A 50 11.57 -1.88 4.67
C ILE A 50 11.23 -1.05 3.42
N PHE A 51 10.04 -1.24 2.83
CA PHE A 51 9.57 -0.43 1.70
C PHE A 51 9.26 0.99 2.15
N VAL A 52 8.68 1.15 3.35
CA VAL A 52 8.43 2.48 3.92
C VAL A 52 9.75 3.23 4.14
N SER A 53 10.72 2.58 4.78
CA SER A 53 12.03 3.15 5.09
C SER A 53 12.85 3.48 3.84
N LEU A 54 12.99 2.54 2.91
CA LEU A 54 13.94 2.64 1.80
C LEU A 54 13.36 3.28 0.55
N TYR A 55 12.04 3.30 0.40
CA TYR A 55 11.36 3.81 -0.79
C TYR A 55 10.35 4.90 -0.50
N TYR A 56 9.23 4.61 0.18
CA TYR A 56 8.12 5.55 0.28
C TYR A 56 8.48 6.82 1.07
N SER A 57 9.29 6.72 2.13
CA SER A 57 9.73 7.89 2.91
C SER A 57 10.62 8.86 2.14
N LYS A 58 11.12 8.47 0.96
CA LYS A 58 12.01 9.27 0.11
C LYS A 58 11.26 9.98 -1.03
N LEU A 59 9.97 9.71 -1.19
CA LEU A 59 9.15 10.27 -2.25
C LEU A 59 8.57 11.63 -1.83
N LYS A 60 8.41 12.52 -2.80
CA LYS A 60 7.72 13.79 -2.63
C LYS A 60 6.25 13.63 -2.99
N THR A 61 5.39 14.55 -2.55
CA THR A 61 3.97 14.56 -2.92
C THR A 61 3.72 14.48 -4.42
N SER A 62 4.56 15.14 -5.22
CA SER A 62 4.48 15.12 -6.68
C SER A 62 4.83 13.76 -7.30
N ASP A 63 5.39 12.82 -6.56
CA ASP A 63 5.67 11.44 -7.01
C ASP A 63 4.44 10.52 -6.91
N PHE A 64 3.35 11.01 -6.32
CA PHE A 64 2.12 10.27 -6.11
C PHE A 64 1.00 10.72 -7.05
N LYS A 65 0.09 9.79 -7.36
CA LYS A 65 -1.21 10.03 -7.98
C LYS A 65 -2.26 9.44 -7.08
N THR A 66 -3.25 10.23 -6.69
CA THR A 66 -4.29 9.82 -5.75
C THR A 66 -5.66 9.87 -6.41
N SER A 67 -6.47 8.84 -6.16
CA SER A 67 -7.89 8.81 -6.45
C SER A 67 -8.66 8.35 -5.21
N GLN A 68 -9.96 8.60 -5.18
CA GLN A 68 -10.82 8.16 -4.09
C GLN A 68 -12.14 7.62 -4.62
N VAL A 69 -12.69 6.65 -3.89
CA VAL A 69 -14.02 6.08 -4.10
C VAL A 69 -14.78 6.25 -2.79
N ILE A 70 -15.96 6.83 -2.86
CA ILE A 70 -16.83 7.08 -1.71
C ILE A 70 -18.05 6.18 -1.85
N ASP A 71 -18.22 5.28 -0.88
CA ASP A 71 -19.40 4.45 -0.73
C ASP A 71 -20.29 5.07 0.34
N THR A 72 -21.37 5.72 -0.10
CA THR A 72 -22.32 6.40 0.79
C THR A 72 -23.29 5.44 1.48
N ILE A 73 -23.47 4.22 0.95
CA ILE A 73 -24.36 3.20 1.53
C ILE A 73 -23.69 2.59 2.76
N HIS A 74 -22.43 2.19 2.61
CA HIS A 74 -21.65 1.56 3.68
C HIS A 74 -20.83 2.57 4.49
N GLN A 75 -20.96 3.87 4.22
CA GLN A 75 -20.19 4.95 4.85
C GLN A 75 -18.68 4.67 4.86
N LYS A 76 -18.16 4.27 3.70
CA LYS A 76 -16.77 3.87 3.52
C LYS A 76 -16.11 4.78 2.49
N ARG A 77 -14.88 5.21 2.79
CA ARG A 77 -14.04 5.97 1.87
C ARG A 77 -12.79 5.17 1.55
N GLU A 78 -12.64 4.77 0.30
CA GLU A 78 -11.42 4.15 -0.19
C GLU A 78 -10.54 5.17 -0.88
N VAL A 79 -9.32 5.29 -0.38
CA VAL A 79 -8.30 6.17 -0.92
C VAL A 79 -7.24 5.32 -1.57
N HIS A 80 -6.98 5.57 -2.86
CA HIS A 80 -6.00 4.84 -3.64
C HIS A 80 -4.90 5.78 -4.07
N THR A 81 -3.67 5.51 -3.62
CA THR A 81 -2.50 6.27 -4.02
C THR A 81 -1.50 5.38 -4.73
N TYR A 82 -1.03 5.87 -5.87
CA TYR A 82 -0.06 5.20 -6.73
C TYR A 82 1.21 6.02 -6.85
N THR A 83 2.35 5.37 -6.69
CA THR A 83 3.64 5.99 -6.98
C THR A 83 3.92 5.96 -8.48
N LYS A 84 4.52 7.03 -9.02
CA LYS A 84 4.89 7.10 -10.43
C LYS A 84 5.93 6.06 -10.85
N LYS A 85 6.72 5.54 -9.90
CA LYS A 85 7.79 4.56 -10.17
C LYS A 85 7.33 3.11 -10.06
N ALA A 86 6.25 2.82 -9.33
CA ALA A 86 5.66 1.48 -9.29
C ALA A 86 5.27 1.03 -10.69
N LYS A 87 5.70 -0.18 -11.04
CA LYS A 87 5.39 -0.83 -12.31
C LYS A 87 4.25 -1.82 -12.15
N ASP A 88 3.67 -2.17 -13.28
CA ASP A 88 2.49 -3.04 -13.42
C ASP A 88 2.66 -4.40 -12.73
N GLY A 89 3.87 -4.96 -12.71
CA GLY A 89 4.16 -6.20 -11.99
C GLY A 89 4.03 -6.04 -10.48
N TYR A 90 4.60 -4.98 -9.90
CA TYR A 90 4.46 -4.69 -8.47
C TYR A 90 3.00 -4.43 -8.08
N LEU A 91 2.31 -3.60 -8.86
CA LEU A 91 0.88 -3.32 -8.65
C LEU A 91 0.02 -4.58 -8.72
N PHE A 92 0.35 -5.50 -9.62
CA PHE A 92 -0.33 -6.78 -9.77
C PHE A 92 -0.09 -7.72 -8.58
N VAL A 93 1.16 -7.79 -8.09
CA VAL A 93 1.50 -8.59 -6.89
C VAL A 93 0.75 -8.06 -5.68
N ASN A 94 0.79 -6.75 -5.44
CA ASN A 94 0.08 -6.11 -4.32
C ASN A 94 -1.43 -6.36 -4.36
N LYS A 95 -2.03 -6.21 -5.55
CA LYS A 95 -3.44 -6.54 -5.75
C LYS A 95 -3.72 -8.02 -5.44
N SER A 96 -2.85 -8.94 -5.85
CA SER A 96 -3.02 -10.38 -5.59
C SER A 96 -2.95 -10.72 -4.10
N ILE A 97 -2.15 -9.99 -3.31
CA ILE A 97 -2.16 -10.10 -1.85
C ILE A 97 -3.51 -9.67 -1.31
N MET A 98 -3.99 -8.50 -1.72
CA MET A 98 -5.29 -7.97 -1.28
C MET A 98 -6.44 -8.90 -1.68
N ASP A 99 -6.44 -9.44 -2.89
CA ASP A 99 -7.47 -10.38 -3.35
C ASP A 99 -7.45 -11.69 -2.55
N LYS A 100 -6.28 -12.13 -2.07
CA LYS A 100 -6.15 -13.34 -1.26
C LYS A 100 -6.62 -13.15 0.18
N ILE A 101 -6.41 -11.97 0.76
CA ILE A 101 -6.90 -11.66 2.11
C ILE A 101 -8.36 -11.19 2.10
N ARG A 102 -8.84 -10.64 0.98
CA ARG A 102 -10.23 -10.25 0.80
C ARG A 102 -11.10 -11.51 0.80
N GLY A 103 -12.03 -11.59 1.76
CA GLY A 103 -12.86 -12.77 1.99
C GLY A 103 -12.35 -13.68 3.11
N LEU A 104 -11.21 -13.34 3.72
CA LEU A 104 -10.76 -13.92 4.98
C LEU A 104 -10.96 -12.87 6.07
N ASP A 105 -11.54 -13.24 7.20
CA ASP A 105 -11.81 -12.35 8.35
C ASP A 105 -10.51 -12.07 9.12
N TYR A 106 -9.57 -11.41 8.44
CA TYR A 106 -8.28 -11.07 9.02
C TYR A 106 -8.27 -9.67 9.61
N ASP A 107 -7.78 -9.61 10.83
CA ASP A 107 -7.32 -8.38 11.45
C ASP A 107 -6.04 -7.90 10.74
N LEU A 108 -6.17 -6.88 9.89
CA LEU A 108 -5.06 -6.28 9.14
C LEU A 108 -3.96 -5.75 10.06
N ASP A 109 -4.27 -5.37 11.31
CA ASP A 109 -3.29 -4.85 12.26
C ASP A 109 -2.35 -5.95 12.79
N LYS A 110 -2.75 -7.23 12.67
CA LYS A 110 -1.93 -8.39 13.04
C LYS A 110 -1.18 -8.99 11.86
N LEU A 111 -1.49 -8.57 10.64
CA LEU A 111 -0.87 -9.11 9.44
C LEU A 111 0.40 -8.36 9.06
N LYS A 112 1.42 -9.10 8.62
CA LYS A 112 2.66 -8.54 8.07
C LYS A 112 2.97 -9.13 6.70
N VAL A 113 3.29 -8.29 5.73
CA VAL A 113 3.75 -8.75 4.41
C VAL A 113 5.27 -8.74 4.37
N SER A 114 5.85 -9.80 3.82
CA SER A 114 7.28 -9.88 3.51
C SER A 114 7.49 -10.33 2.07
N TYR A 115 8.56 -9.85 1.44
CA TYR A 115 8.89 -10.16 0.05
C TYR A 115 10.17 -11.00 -0.01
N VAL A 116 10.14 -12.04 -0.83
CA VAL A 116 11.28 -12.90 -1.18
C VAL A 116 11.45 -12.86 -2.69
N TYR A 117 12.58 -12.38 -3.17
CA TYR A 117 12.91 -12.26 -4.59
C TYR A 117 13.99 -13.26 -4.98
N ASN A 118 13.73 -14.14 -5.94
CA ASN A 118 14.67 -15.19 -6.39
C ASN A 118 15.30 -15.94 -5.20
N ASN A 119 14.46 -16.42 -4.27
CA ASN A 119 14.84 -17.12 -3.03
C ASN A 119 15.70 -16.31 -2.04
N LYS A 120 15.78 -14.99 -2.18
CA LYS A 120 16.46 -14.10 -1.23
C LYS A 120 15.48 -13.14 -0.60
N ALA A 121 15.58 -12.96 0.72
CA ALA A 121 14.78 -11.96 1.42
C ALA A 121 15.12 -10.56 0.89
N VAL A 122 14.10 -9.73 0.69
CA VAL A 122 14.28 -8.32 0.30
C VAL A 122 14.74 -7.55 1.52
N THR A 123 16.01 -7.16 1.56
CA THR A 123 16.62 -6.47 2.72
C THR A 123 17.34 -5.16 2.37
N THR A 124 17.65 -4.94 1.09
CA THR A 124 18.37 -3.74 0.63
C THR A 124 17.50 -2.79 -0.19
N LYS A 125 18.01 -1.57 -0.43
CA LYS A 125 17.35 -0.57 -1.28
C LYS A 125 17.27 -1.08 -2.72
N GLU A 126 18.33 -1.74 -3.18
CA GLU A 126 18.42 -2.33 -4.50
C GLU A 126 17.36 -3.40 -4.68
N ASP A 127 17.15 -4.26 -3.67
CA ASP A 127 16.10 -5.28 -3.68
C ASP A 127 14.70 -4.64 -3.74
N VAL A 128 14.42 -3.67 -2.88
CA VAL A 128 13.13 -2.93 -2.88
C VAL A 128 12.89 -2.31 -4.26
N MET A 129 13.89 -1.65 -4.83
CA MET A 129 13.76 -1.03 -6.15
C MET A 129 13.57 -2.03 -7.28
N ARG A 130 14.13 -3.25 -7.20
CA ARG A 130 13.83 -4.34 -8.14
C ARG A 130 12.36 -4.72 -8.07
N ILE A 131 11.83 -4.92 -6.85
CA ILE A 131 10.42 -5.24 -6.64
C ILE A 131 9.50 -4.14 -7.20
N ILE A 132 9.74 -2.86 -6.84
CA ILE A 132 8.95 -1.73 -7.33
C ILE A 132 8.92 -1.65 -8.87
N LYS A 133 10.03 -2.01 -9.52
CA LYS A 133 10.18 -1.94 -10.98
C LYS A 133 9.76 -3.21 -11.72
N LEU A 134 9.18 -4.20 -11.03
CA LEU A 134 8.70 -5.43 -11.65
C LEU A 134 7.69 -5.16 -12.74
N ARG A 135 7.85 -5.82 -13.89
CA ARG A 135 6.89 -5.78 -14.99
C ARG A 135 6.14 -7.09 -15.04
N LYS A 136 4.82 -7.03 -15.24
CA LYS A 136 3.95 -8.23 -15.22
C LYS A 136 4.40 -9.28 -16.24
N LYS A 137 4.91 -8.83 -17.40
CA LYS A 137 5.42 -9.71 -18.47
C LYS A 137 6.67 -10.54 -18.10
N HIS A 138 7.42 -10.16 -17.07
CA HIS A 138 8.63 -10.88 -16.65
C HIS A 138 8.42 -11.64 -15.32
N THR A 139 7.35 -11.34 -14.59
CA THR A 139 6.96 -12.07 -13.38
C THR A 139 6.31 -13.41 -13.75
N GLN A 140 6.95 -14.54 -13.43
CA GLN A 140 6.45 -15.85 -13.83
C GLN A 140 5.76 -16.63 -12.72
N ILE A 141 6.32 -16.61 -11.53
CA ILE A 141 5.80 -17.38 -10.42
C ILE A 141 5.75 -16.46 -9.22
N PHE A 142 4.54 -16.21 -8.74
CA PHE A 142 4.33 -15.62 -7.44
C PHE A 142 3.61 -16.63 -6.55
N LYS A 143 4.19 -16.94 -5.39
CA LYS A 143 3.56 -17.79 -4.38
C LYS A 143 3.33 -16.94 -3.15
N ILE A 144 2.07 -16.81 -2.76
CA ILE A 144 1.70 -16.15 -1.51
C ILE A 144 1.49 -17.25 -0.48
N LEU A 145 2.46 -17.43 0.40
CA LEU A 145 2.35 -18.33 1.55
C LEU A 145 1.86 -17.55 2.76
N GLN A 146 0.98 -18.17 3.53
CA GLN A 146 0.52 -17.62 4.79
C GLN A 146 0.92 -18.59 5.88
N ASP A 147 1.76 -18.14 6.81
CA ASP A 147 2.06 -18.92 8.00
C ASP A 147 0.93 -18.74 9.02
N LYS A 148 0.36 -19.87 9.46
CA LYS A 148 -0.78 -19.91 10.39
C LYS A 148 -0.44 -19.35 11.79
N GLN A 149 0.85 -19.17 12.14
CA GLN A 149 1.27 -18.80 13.50
C GLN A 149 2.35 -17.71 13.58
N PRO A 150 2.37 -16.75 12.64
CA PRO A 150 2.42 -15.37 13.13
C PRO A 150 1.60 -14.33 12.34
N GLY A 151 0.67 -14.73 11.47
CA GLY A 151 -0.05 -13.75 10.64
C GLY A 151 0.87 -13.09 9.59
N VAL A 152 1.89 -13.83 9.14
CA VAL A 152 2.82 -13.35 8.12
C VAL A 152 2.39 -13.88 6.76
N ILE A 153 2.32 -12.95 5.80
CA ILE A 153 2.14 -13.22 4.39
C ILE A 153 3.49 -13.09 3.71
N THR A 154 4.04 -14.20 3.25
CA THR A 154 5.31 -14.25 2.53
C THR A 154 5.04 -14.35 1.04
N VAL A 155 5.54 -13.37 0.31
CA VAL A 155 5.33 -13.21 -1.13
C VAL A 155 6.62 -13.58 -1.84
N TYR A 156 6.64 -14.76 -2.45
CA TYR A 156 7.74 -15.22 -3.28
C TYR A 156 7.54 -14.70 -4.68
N ILE A 157 8.58 -14.09 -5.25
CA ILE A 157 8.59 -13.55 -6.61
C ILE A 157 9.79 -14.12 -7.34
N PHE A 158 9.52 -14.72 -8.50
CA PHE A 158 10.54 -15.22 -9.43
C PHE A 158 10.47 -14.46 -10.75
N ASP A 159 11.60 -13.87 -11.14
CA ASP A 159 11.81 -13.21 -12.43
C ASP A 159 12.63 -14.14 -13.35
N LYS A 160 12.43 -14.03 -14.67
CA LYS A 160 13.14 -14.85 -15.68
C LYS A 160 14.38 -14.16 -16.23
#